data_AF-A0A067E0D8-F1
#
_entry.id   AF-A0A067E0D8-F1
#
_cell.length_a   1.000
_cell.length_b   1.000
_cell.length_c   1.000
_cell.angle_alpha   90.00
_cell.angle_beta   90.00
_cell.angle_gamma   90.00
#
_symmetry.space_group_name_H-M   'P 1'
#
loop_
_entity.id
_entity.type
_entity.pdbx_description
1 polymer ?
#
loop_
_entity_poly.entity_id
_entity_poly.type
_entity_poly.pdbx_seq_one_letter_code
_entity_poly.pdbx_strand_id
1 'polypeptide(L)'
;VISNDKLKSVDYRVVPNVHATARIVVACFFTGHATKAQKPFGPIKELISEENPPVYRQFLVEEYMSKCFSRELQSKSIGLEQFKL
;
A
#
# COMPACT_ATOMS: atom_id res chain seq x y z
N VAL A 1 6.59 2.80 0.94
CA VAL A 1 6.95 2.82 2.38
C VAL A 1 8.28 2.13 2.67
N ILE A 2 8.37 0.79 2.75
CA ILE A 2 9.61 0.05 3.10
C ILE A 2 10.80 0.51 2.24
N SER A 3 10.59 0.62 0.94
CA SER A 3 11.58 1.03 -0.05
C SER A 3 11.96 2.52 -0.04
N ASN A 4 11.39 3.31 0.89
CA ASN A 4 11.48 4.78 0.89
C ASN A 4 11.19 5.39 -0.50
N ASP A 5 10.07 5.01 -1.12
CA ASP A 5 9.65 5.42 -2.47
C ASP A 5 10.54 5.02 -3.65
N LYS A 6 11.59 4.22 -3.43
CA LYS A 6 12.34 3.59 -4.54
C LYS A 6 11.47 2.64 -5.36
N LEU A 7 10.48 1.99 -4.73
CA LEU A 7 9.48 1.16 -5.39
C LEU A 7 8.10 1.78 -5.16
N LYS A 8 7.43 2.20 -6.24
CA LYS A 8 6.12 2.87 -6.19
C LYS A 8 5.00 1.88 -6.47
N SER A 9 4.01 1.84 -5.58
CA SER A 9 2.76 1.13 -5.84
C SER A 9 1.95 1.91 -6.87
N VAL A 10 1.48 1.24 -7.93
CA VAL A 10 0.74 1.87 -9.01
C VAL A 10 -0.76 1.58 -8.89
N ASP A 11 -1.58 2.53 -9.33
CA ASP A 11 -3.00 2.31 -9.48
C ASP A 11 -3.27 1.39 -10.68
N TYR A 12 -4.12 0.40 -10.48
CA TYR A 12 -4.55 -0.52 -11.53
C TYR A 12 -6.06 -0.64 -11.54
N ARG A 13 -6.65 -0.75 -12.74
CA ARG A 13 -8.09 -0.99 -12.93
C ARG A 13 -8.31 -2.08 -13.98
N VAL A 14 -9.33 -2.91 -13.75
CA VAL A 14 -9.83 -3.86 -14.76
C VAL A 14 -11.01 -3.22 -15.47
N VAL A 15 -10.92 -3.12 -16.80
CA VAL A 15 -12.01 -2.60 -17.63
C VAL A 15 -12.85 -3.77 -18.17
N PRO A 16 -14.19 -3.68 -18.15
CA PRO A 16 -15.07 -4.71 -18.70
C PRO A 16 -14.82 -4.94 -20.19
N ASN A 17 -14.99 -6.18 -20.66
CA ASN A 17 -14.96 -6.48 -22.10
C ASN A 17 -16.29 -6.06 -22.74
N VAL A 18 -16.22 -5.33 -23.85
CA VAL A 18 -17.37 -4.88 -24.65
C VAL A 18 -18.12 -6.06 -25.30
N HIS A 19 -17.44 -7.17 -25.55
CA HIS A 19 -17.98 -8.32 -26.30
C HIS A 19 -18.57 -9.45 -25.43
N ALA A 20 -18.91 -9.17 -24.17
CA ALA A 20 -19.54 -10.13 -23.23
C ALA A 20 -18.79 -11.46 -23.00
N THR A 21 -17.53 -11.59 -23.42
CA THR A 21 -16.70 -12.77 -23.12
C THR A 21 -16.25 -12.75 -21.66
N ALA A 22 -16.47 -13.85 -20.95
CA ALA A 22 -16.01 -14.02 -19.58
C ALA A 22 -14.47 -13.88 -19.49
N ARG A 23 -13.99 -13.06 -18.55
CA ARG A 23 -12.57 -12.94 -18.21
C ARG A 23 -12.40 -13.31 -16.75
N ILE A 24 -11.59 -14.33 -16.48
CA ILE A 24 -11.25 -14.77 -15.13
C ILE A 24 -9.87 -14.20 -14.77
N VAL A 25 -9.76 -13.58 -13.60
CA VAL A 25 -8.49 -13.11 -13.03
C VAL A 25 -8.39 -13.64 -11.61
N VAL A 26 -7.30 -14.35 -11.31
CA VAL A 26 -7.01 -14.85 -9.97
C VAL A 26 -5.82 -14.07 -9.43
N ALA A 27 -6.05 -13.24 -8.41
CA ALA A 27 -5.00 -12.46 -7.77
C ALA A 27 -4.41 -13.21 -6.57
N CYS A 28 -3.09 -13.13 -6.40
CA CYS A 28 -2.37 -13.63 -5.24
C CYS A 28 -1.57 -12.49 -4.61
N PHE A 29 -1.75 -12.26 -3.31
CA PHE A 29 -1.11 -11.17 -2.58
C PHE A 29 -0.12 -11.71 -1.55
N PHE A 30 1.16 -11.35 -1.71
CA PHE A 30 2.20 -11.66 -0.73
C PHE A 30 2.33 -10.49 0.26
N THR A 31 1.70 -10.63 1.43
CA THR A 31 1.57 -9.53 2.40
C THR A 31 2.71 -9.42 3.41
N GLY A 32 3.56 -10.45 3.53
CA GLY A 32 4.78 -10.43 4.35
C GLY A 32 4.52 -9.88 5.76
N HIS A 33 5.19 -8.77 6.11
CA HIS A 33 5.06 -8.08 7.40
C HIS A 33 3.66 -7.52 7.70
N ALA A 34 2.78 -7.36 6.71
CA ALA A 34 1.42 -6.87 6.96
C ALA A 34 0.54 -7.86 7.73
N THR A 35 0.99 -9.11 7.89
CA THR A 35 0.39 -10.08 8.83
C THR A 35 0.73 -9.77 10.30
N LYS A 36 1.73 -8.91 10.56
CA LYS A 36 2.17 -8.50 11.90
C LYS A 36 1.61 -7.13 12.24
N ALA A 37 0.30 -7.07 12.44
CA ALA A 37 -0.50 -5.86 12.65
C ALA A 37 0.12 -4.85 13.65
N GLN A 38 0.73 -5.35 14.73
CA GLN A 38 1.29 -4.56 15.82
C GLN A 38 2.77 -4.17 15.66
N LYS A 39 3.42 -4.46 14.54
CA LYS A 39 4.81 -4.03 14.31
C LYS A 39 4.87 -2.64 13.67
N PRO A 40 5.78 -1.76 14.12
CA PRO A 40 6.07 -0.52 13.43
C PRO A 40 6.48 -0.79 11.98
N PHE A 41 5.85 -0.07 11.06
CA PHE A 41 6.04 -0.13 9.63
C PHE A 41 6.51 1.22 9.13
N GLY A 42 7.53 1.22 8.27
CA GLY A 42 8.18 2.44 7.81
C GLY A 42 9.31 2.13 6.83
N PRO A 43 10.05 3.14 6.37
CA PRO A 43 11.22 2.94 5.53
C PRO A 43 12.30 2.17 6.29
N ILE A 44 13.01 1.25 5.60
CA ILE A 44 14.10 0.50 6.22
C ILE A 44 15.33 1.40 6.39
N LYS A 45 16.08 1.19 7.47
CA LYS A 45 17.17 2.09 7.88
C LYS A 45 18.30 2.13 6.85
N GLU A 46 18.55 1.01 6.18
CA GLU A 46 19.57 0.84 5.14
C GLU A 46 19.29 1.68 3.88
N LEU A 47 18.07 2.18 3.73
CA LEU A 47 17.67 3.05 2.62
C LEU A 47 17.50 4.51 3.03
N ILE A 48 17.80 4.89 4.28
CA ILE A 48 17.70 6.26 4.79
C ILE A 48 19.11 6.84 4.95
N SER A 49 19.34 8.06 4.46
CA SER A 49 20.56 8.84 4.68
C SER A 49 20.25 10.35 4.69
N GLU A 50 21.24 11.20 4.93
CA GLU A 50 21.09 12.66 4.81
C GLU A 50 20.65 13.09 3.40
N GLU A 51 21.19 12.44 2.37
CA GLU A 51 20.84 12.69 0.97
C GLU A 51 19.52 12.01 0.55
N ASN A 52 19.05 11.03 1.33
CA ASN A 52 17.80 10.32 1.10
C ASN A 52 16.98 10.21 2.40
N PRO A 53 16.40 11.32 2.87
CA PRO A 53 15.66 11.36 4.13
C PRO A 53 14.42 10.45 4.08
N PRO A 54 13.87 10.04 5.24
CA PRO A 54 12.65 9.25 5.27
C PRO A 54 11.48 10.04 4.67
N VAL A 55 10.75 9.43 3.74
CA VAL A 55 9.53 9.99 3.14
C VAL A 55 8.30 9.73 4.01
N TYR A 56 8.36 8.69 4.85
CA TYR A 56 7.25 8.23 5.68
C TYR A 56 7.66 8.15 7.14
N ARG A 57 6.74 8.51 8.04
CA ARG A 57 6.86 8.22 9.47
C ARG A 57 6.59 6.74 9.74
N GLN A 58 6.95 6.28 10.93
CA GLN A 58 6.55 4.95 11.39
C GLN A 58 5.07 4.94 11.76
N PHE A 59 4.38 3.86 11.42
CA PHE A 59 2.96 3.63 11.74
C PHE A 59 2.70 2.13 11.95
N LEU A 60 1.56 1.76 12.54
CA LEU A 60 1.20 0.35 12.69
C LEU A 60 0.49 -0.14 11.43
N VAL A 61 0.79 -1.37 10.99
CA VAL A 61 0.10 -1.95 9.83
C VAL A 61 -1.42 -2.02 10.07
N GLU A 62 -1.84 -2.23 11.32
CA GLU A 62 -3.25 -2.19 11.72
C GLU A 62 -3.95 -0.86 11.41
N GLU A 63 -3.27 0.28 11.57
CA GLU A 63 -3.82 1.61 11.27
C GLU A 63 -4.09 1.77 9.77
N TYR A 64 -3.23 1.18 8.93
CA TYR A 64 -3.44 1.14 7.49
C TYR A 64 -4.57 0.17 7.12
N MET A 65 -4.54 -1.06 7.65
CA MET A 65 -5.48 -2.12 7.28
C MET A 65 -6.91 -1.84 7.75
N SER A 66 -7.09 -1.33 8.98
CA SER A 66 -8.41 -0.91 9.48
C SER A 66 -9.03 0.15 8.56
N LYS A 67 -8.25 1.11 8.06
CA LYS A 67 -8.71 2.10 7.09
C LYS A 67 -9.02 1.51 5.72
N CYS A 68 -8.25 0.51 5.29
CA CYS A 68 -8.52 -0.23 4.05
C CYS A 68 -9.88 -0.94 4.08
N PHE A 69 -10.21 -1.60 5.19
CA PHE A 69 -11.40 -2.45 5.30
C PHE A 69 -12.65 -1.74 5.84
N SER A 70 -12.52 -0.53 6.41
CA SER A 70 -13.64 0.22 6.99
C SER A 70 -14.42 1.09 5.99
N ARG A 71 -14.00 1.19 4.73
CA ARG A 71 -14.65 2.06 3.72
C ARG A 71 -15.50 1.28 2.73
N GLU A 72 -16.67 1.84 2.42
CA GLU A 72 -17.43 1.52 1.20
C GLU A 72 -16.60 1.86 -0.04
N LEU A 73 -16.68 1.02 -1.08
CA LEU A 73 -15.85 0.97 -2.30
C LEU A 73 -15.67 2.28 -3.10
N GLN A 74 -16.30 3.40 -2.72
CA GLN A 74 -16.43 4.59 -3.56
C GLN A 74 -15.47 5.75 -3.28
N SER A 75 -14.70 5.75 -2.19
CA SER A 75 -13.82 6.91 -1.94
C SER A 75 -12.45 6.71 -2.59
N LYS A 76 -11.87 7.80 -3.13
CA LYS A 76 -10.50 7.86 -3.67
C LYS A 76 -9.50 7.35 -2.63
N SER A 77 -8.61 6.46 -3.08
CA SER A 77 -7.35 6.02 -2.49
C SER A 77 -7.31 5.83 -0.95
N ILE A 78 -6.99 4.62 -0.52
CA ILE A 78 -6.37 4.41 0.80
C ILE A 78 -4.93 4.92 0.67
N GLY A 79 -4.79 6.25 0.63
CA GLY A 79 -3.53 6.89 0.29
C GLY A 79 -2.52 6.75 1.42
N LEU A 80 -1.26 6.54 1.03
CA LEU A 80 -0.13 6.60 1.95
C LEU A 80 0.18 8.04 2.43
N GLU A 81 -0.52 9.05 1.91
CA GLU A 81 -0.33 10.48 2.21
C GLU A 81 -0.37 10.79 3.71
N GLN A 82 -1.28 10.15 4.47
CA GLN A 82 -1.39 10.39 5.92
C GLN A 82 -0.19 9.91 6.74
N PHE A 83 0.69 9.11 6.13
CA PHE A 83 1.89 8.58 6.75
C PHE A 83 3.16 9.24 6.23
N LYS A 84 3.06 10.19 5.30
CA LYS A 84 4.22 10.98 4.86
C LYS A 84 4.68 11.91 5.99
N LEU A 85 5.97 12.25 5.96
CA LEU A 85 6.57 13.29 6.81
C LEU A 85 6.34 14.68 6.22
#